data_AF-A0AA39JYW0-F1
#
_entry.id   AF-A0AA39JYW0-F1
#
_cell.length_a   1.000
_cell.length_b   1.000
_cell.length_c   1.000
_cell.angle_alpha   90.00
_cell.angle_beta   90.00
_cell.angle_gamma   90.00
#
_symmetry.space_group_name_H-M   'P 1'
#
loop_
_entity.id
_entity.type
_entity.pdbx_description
1 polymer ?
#
loop_
_entity_poly.entity_id
_entity_poly.type
_entity_poly.pdbx_seq_one_letter_code
_entity_poly.pdbx_strand_id
1 'polypeptide(L)'
;MAGQYDQKVYVQLMSTLGHGYPLWLPDYDPDLPPTYPKDGTRVGDLGYLTDGGGFEYLFNVCTDASNPSNSGRVPPDFVPLTDIPEPAVEKQLEMHEKNKVLTASSERLSTRPGQNLPIRIKFEAGRGYEFTCSAAQAAILVLPDGAERYDSAFPHLLEAYAAANAHSWYKYLNGPAQQRQIRNGMLYLVTGFDKCPSWGRACYSRPSDSPSILLKFSATGLDSSMRYSWDVQQDIYAQSYSAGAPGKPASQTIFLRGYSISVRPDPSFQGLIIGSVTSSRRSIPKSSKRRRQSIGYRGGVNDKPNIDSSFDIPYSHVNRQTNTSVKISSKPYEVNTINPSVLVNSYILEHFTSAQVALTHDGHWMGMVEEGQNPLAAQFASHAIENNLLSVSKLDVPTANAWVAKGTTLNFETPTPLALQH
;
A
#
# COMPACT_ATOMS: atom_id res chain seq x y z
N MET A 1 2.61 17.56 -2.06
CA MET A 1 3.97 16.99 -1.94
C MET A 1 4.26 16.50 -0.52
N ALA A 2 3.84 17.21 0.55
CA ALA A 2 3.99 16.73 1.93
C ALA A 2 3.42 15.31 2.17
N GLY A 3 2.15 15.06 1.80
CA GLY A 3 1.51 13.76 2.07
C GLY A 3 2.15 12.53 1.41
N GLN A 4 2.84 12.67 0.28
CA GLN A 4 3.55 11.54 -0.36
C GLN A 4 4.88 11.24 0.34
N TYR A 5 5.50 12.25 0.96
CA TYR A 5 6.71 12.08 1.74
C TYR A 5 6.42 11.41 3.08
N ASP A 6 5.35 11.83 3.76
CA ASP A 6 4.91 11.25 5.03
C ASP A 6 4.53 9.77 4.88
N GLN A 7 3.87 9.40 3.77
CA GLN A 7 3.59 8.02 3.40
C GLN A 7 4.87 7.17 3.32
N LYS A 8 5.91 7.65 2.62
CA LYS A 8 7.16 6.90 2.47
C LYS A 8 7.85 6.69 3.82
N VAL A 9 7.86 7.72 4.67
CA VAL A 9 8.43 7.63 6.02
C VAL A 9 7.66 6.62 6.86
N TYR A 10 6.32 6.66 6.81
CA TYR A 10 5.48 5.69 7.53
C TYR A 10 5.75 4.28 7.06
N VAL A 11 5.76 4.03 5.75
CA VAL A 11 6.00 2.69 5.20
C VAL A 11 7.40 2.20 5.55
N GLN A 12 8.42 3.04 5.37
CA GLN A 12 9.80 2.73 5.73
C GLN A 12 9.91 2.30 7.20
N LEU A 13 9.40 3.12 8.12
CA LEU A 13 9.58 2.90 9.56
C LEU A 13 8.70 1.75 10.07
N MET A 14 7.43 1.68 9.68
CA MET A 14 6.55 0.61 10.16
C MET A 14 6.91 -0.77 9.60
N SER A 15 7.58 -0.84 8.44
CA SER A 15 8.07 -2.12 7.89
C SER A 15 9.15 -2.78 8.76
N THR A 16 9.85 -2.02 9.62
CA THR A 16 10.86 -2.59 10.52
C THR A 16 10.24 -3.38 11.67
N LEU A 17 8.92 -3.23 11.91
CA LEU A 17 8.22 -3.94 12.99
C LEU A 17 7.82 -5.38 12.62
N GLY A 18 7.99 -5.80 11.37
CA GLY A 18 7.75 -7.18 10.95
C GLY A 18 6.28 -7.60 10.88
N HIS A 19 5.33 -6.65 10.85
CA HIS A 19 3.89 -6.97 10.77
C HIS A 19 3.36 -7.17 9.34
N GLY A 20 4.20 -6.98 8.32
CA GLY A 20 3.74 -6.92 6.92
C GLY A 20 3.73 -5.48 6.40
N TYR A 21 3.29 -5.29 5.15
CA TYR A 21 3.22 -4.02 4.48
C TYR A 21 2.27 -3.07 5.20
N PRO A 22 2.76 -1.96 5.78
CA PRO A 22 1.91 -1.01 6.48
C PRO A 22 1.08 -0.19 5.48
N LEU A 23 -0.24 -0.22 5.61
CA LEU A 23 -1.11 0.58 4.75
C LEU A 23 -1.13 2.04 5.22
N TRP A 24 -0.83 2.95 4.29
CA TRP A 24 -0.98 4.39 4.54
C TRP A 24 -2.44 4.82 4.43
N LEU A 25 -3.26 4.14 3.64
CA LEU A 25 -4.71 4.34 3.64
C LEU A 25 -5.36 3.00 4.02
N PRO A 26 -5.64 2.77 5.32
CA PRO A 26 -6.42 1.62 5.79
C PRO A 26 -7.88 1.66 5.35
N ASP A 27 -8.32 2.79 4.80
CA ASP A 27 -9.70 3.11 4.51
C ASP A 27 -10.34 2.13 3.51
N TYR A 28 -11.61 1.85 3.77
CA TYR A 28 -12.48 1.10 2.87
C TYR A 28 -12.75 1.90 1.60
N ASP A 29 -12.50 1.29 0.44
CA ASP A 29 -12.85 1.88 -0.85
C ASP A 29 -14.40 1.90 -1.01
N PRO A 30 -15.03 3.08 -1.06
CA PRO A 30 -16.48 3.20 -1.17
C PRO A 30 -17.04 2.64 -2.49
N ASP A 31 -16.19 2.49 -3.52
CA ASP A 31 -16.56 2.01 -4.85
C ASP A 31 -16.49 0.47 -4.96
N LEU A 32 -16.16 -0.22 -3.85
CA LEU A 32 -16.23 -1.68 -3.79
C LEU A 32 -17.66 -2.18 -4.05
N PRO A 33 -17.83 -3.33 -4.74
CA PRO A 33 -19.12 -3.94 -4.92
C PRO A 33 -19.86 -4.05 -3.58
N PRO A 34 -21.17 -3.77 -3.51
CA PRO A 34 -21.95 -3.99 -2.29
C PRO A 34 -21.90 -5.43 -1.76
N THR A 35 -21.49 -6.36 -2.63
CA THR A 35 -21.32 -7.79 -2.38
C THR A 35 -19.93 -8.16 -1.86
N TYR A 36 -18.97 -7.24 -1.92
CA TYR A 36 -17.68 -7.43 -1.27
C TYR A 36 -17.88 -7.40 0.26
N PRO A 37 -17.21 -8.29 1.01
CA PRO A 37 -17.46 -8.41 2.44
C PRO A 37 -17.21 -7.10 3.18
N LYS A 38 -18.15 -6.75 4.07
CA LYS A 38 -18.13 -5.52 4.85
C LYS A 38 -17.00 -5.47 5.88
N ASP A 39 -16.45 -6.62 6.21
CA ASP A 39 -15.25 -6.76 7.03
C ASP A 39 -13.96 -6.47 6.26
N GLY A 40 -14.00 -6.28 4.92
CA GLY A 40 -12.88 -5.77 4.14
C GLY A 40 -11.94 -6.87 3.62
N THR A 41 -10.63 -6.59 3.56
CA THR A 41 -9.56 -7.45 3.00
C THR A 41 -9.62 -8.92 3.44
N ARG A 42 -9.36 -9.87 2.54
CA ARG A 42 -9.30 -11.30 2.89
C ARG A 42 -8.09 -11.99 2.29
N VAL A 43 -7.75 -13.15 2.83
CA VAL A 43 -6.79 -14.07 2.21
C VAL A 43 -7.32 -14.45 0.82
N GLY A 44 -6.43 -14.43 -0.16
CA GLY A 44 -6.73 -14.67 -1.56
C GLY A 44 -7.21 -13.45 -2.33
N ASP A 45 -7.38 -12.28 -1.69
CA ASP A 45 -7.68 -11.06 -2.44
C ASP A 45 -6.48 -10.69 -3.33
N LEU A 46 -6.73 -10.63 -4.64
CA LEU A 46 -5.82 -10.02 -5.60
C LEU A 46 -6.21 -8.55 -5.74
N GLY A 47 -5.21 -7.68 -5.64
CA GLY A 47 -5.36 -6.26 -5.80
C GLY A 47 -4.06 -5.62 -6.25
N TYR A 48 -3.98 -4.30 -6.12
CA TYR A 48 -2.72 -3.59 -6.33
C TYR A 48 -2.51 -2.47 -5.32
N LEU A 49 -1.24 -2.25 -4.96
CA LEU A 49 -0.85 -1.15 -4.09
C LEU A 49 -0.87 0.15 -4.89
N THR A 50 -1.60 1.15 -4.40
CA THR A 50 -1.77 2.43 -5.10
C THR A 50 -0.65 3.41 -4.77
N ASP A 51 -0.39 4.37 -5.66
CA ASP A 51 0.58 5.43 -5.38
C ASP A 51 0.18 6.27 -4.16
N GLY A 52 -1.12 6.32 -3.84
CA GLY A 52 -1.67 6.96 -2.64
C GLY A 52 -1.50 6.15 -1.35
N GLY A 53 -0.98 4.92 -1.42
CA GLY A 53 -0.66 4.09 -0.25
C GLY A 53 -1.81 3.27 0.31
N GLY A 54 -2.86 3.06 -0.49
CA GLY A 54 -3.93 2.11 -0.22
C GLY A 54 -3.74 0.80 -0.99
N PHE A 55 -4.71 -0.10 -0.84
CA PHE A 55 -4.82 -1.34 -1.60
C PHE A 55 -6.17 -1.37 -2.33
N GLU A 56 -6.15 -1.47 -3.65
CA GLU A 56 -7.36 -1.56 -4.46
C GLU A 56 -7.65 -3.02 -4.83
N TYR A 57 -8.82 -3.50 -4.40
CA TYR A 57 -9.27 -4.87 -4.64
C TYR A 57 -9.71 -5.08 -6.09
N LEU A 58 -9.32 -6.22 -6.67
CA LEU A 58 -9.73 -6.63 -8.01
C LEU A 58 -10.71 -7.80 -7.95
N PHE A 59 -10.26 -8.96 -7.45
CA PHE A 59 -11.05 -10.17 -7.25
C PHE A 59 -10.38 -11.09 -6.22
N ASN A 60 -11.09 -12.09 -5.69
CA ASN A 60 -10.52 -13.08 -4.78
C ASN A 60 -10.21 -14.40 -5.50
N VAL A 61 -8.96 -14.88 -5.45
CA VAL A 61 -8.51 -16.06 -6.21
C VAL A 61 -9.14 -17.37 -5.76
N CYS A 62 -9.63 -17.44 -4.52
CA CYS A 62 -10.28 -18.63 -3.96
C CYS A 62 -11.79 -18.63 -4.20
N THR A 63 -12.33 -17.56 -4.78
CA THR A 63 -13.77 -17.38 -4.98
C THR A 63 -14.14 -17.66 -6.43
N ASP A 64 -15.25 -18.36 -6.65
CA ASP A 64 -15.73 -18.71 -8.00
C ASP A 64 -16.02 -17.46 -8.87
N ALA A 65 -15.83 -17.58 -10.19
CA ALA A 65 -16.08 -16.50 -11.15
C ALA A 65 -17.53 -15.98 -11.12
N SER A 66 -18.50 -16.86 -10.87
CA SER A 66 -19.93 -16.54 -10.78
C SER A 66 -20.31 -15.83 -9.48
N ASN A 67 -19.44 -15.85 -8.47
CA ASN A 67 -19.69 -15.15 -7.23
C ASN A 67 -19.79 -13.63 -7.50
N PRO A 68 -20.76 -12.92 -6.92
CA PRO A 68 -20.88 -11.48 -7.11
C PRO A 68 -19.65 -10.64 -6.76
N SER A 69 -18.73 -11.11 -5.91
CA SER A 69 -17.47 -10.39 -5.61
C SER A 69 -16.42 -10.50 -6.73
N ASN A 70 -16.58 -11.48 -7.64
CA ASN A 70 -15.66 -11.79 -8.73
C ASN A 70 -16.27 -11.61 -10.12
N SER A 71 -17.61 -11.60 -10.21
CA SER A 71 -18.35 -11.48 -11.46
C SER A 71 -17.91 -10.26 -12.27
N GLY A 72 -17.47 -10.48 -13.51
CA GLY A 72 -16.97 -9.46 -14.42
C GLY A 72 -15.57 -8.90 -14.10
N ARG A 73 -14.90 -9.43 -13.08
CA ARG A 73 -13.60 -8.92 -12.58
C ARG A 73 -12.43 -9.88 -12.85
N VAL A 74 -12.71 -11.15 -13.10
CA VAL A 74 -11.69 -12.19 -13.34
C VAL A 74 -11.36 -12.36 -14.83
N PRO A 75 -10.17 -12.86 -15.19
CA PRO A 75 -9.84 -13.27 -16.56
C PRO A 75 -10.81 -14.32 -17.13
N PRO A 76 -10.98 -14.43 -18.46
CA PRO A 76 -11.87 -15.41 -19.08
C PRO A 76 -11.52 -16.88 -18.80
N ASP A 77 -10.24 -17.17 -18.59
CA ASP A 77 -9.66 -18.47 -18.30
C ASP A 77 -9.46 -18.70 -16.79
N PHE A 78 -10.06 -17.87 -15.94
CA PHE A 78 -9.91 -17.96 -14.49
C PHE A 78 -10.47 -19.29 -13.95
N VAL A 79 -9.62 -19.97 -13.18
CA VAL A 79 -9.98 -21.17 -12.41
C VAL A 79 -9.72 -20.87 -10.94
N PRO A 80 -10.73 -20.89 -10.06
CA PRO A 80 -10.54 -20.56 -8.65
C PRO A 80 -9.63 -21.58 -7.94
N LEU A 81 -8.79 -21.09 -7.02
CA LEU A 81 -7.98 -21.92 -6.16
C LEU A 81 -8.85 -22.53 -5.05
N THR A 82 -9.30 -23.77 -5.25
CA THR A 82 -10.26 -24.46 -4.37
C THR A 82 -9.62 -25.56 -3.53
N ASP A 83 -8.47 -26.10 -3.93
CA ASP A 83 -7.77 -27.19 -3.27
C ASP A 83 -6.89 -26.74 -2.09
N ILE A 84 -7.37 -25.78 -1.29
CA ILE A 84 -6.67 -25.35 -0.06
C ILE A 84 -7.22 -26.19 1.10
N PRO A 85 -6.37 -26.90 1.88
CA PRO A 85 -6.85 -27.65 3.03
C PRO A 85 -7.45 -26.76 4.11
N GLU A 86 -8.44 -27.29 4.84
CA GLU A 86 -9.05 -26.60 5.99
C GLU A 86 -8.36 -26.99 7.31
N PRO A 87 -8.18 -26.04 8.26
CA PRO A 87 -8.53 -24.62 8.16
C PRO A 87 -7.57 -23.84 7.25
N ALA A 88 -8.11 -23.14 6.26
CA ALA A 88 -7.29 -22.39 5.28
C ALA A 88 -6.67 -21.10 5.85
N VAL A 89 -7.27 -20.56 6.91
CA VAL A 89 -6.88 -19.30 7.55
C VAL A 89 -6.75 -19.48 9.06
N GLU A 90 -5.58 -19.16 9.59
CA GLU A 90 -5.29 -19.04 11.01
C GLU A 90 -5.72 -17.66 11.51
N LYS A 91 -6.34 -17.63 12.69
CA LYS A 91 -6.89 -16.40 13.28
C LYS A 91 -6.28 -16.17 14.64
N GLN A 92 -5.74 -14.99 14.85
CA GLN A 92 -5.27 -14.49 16.14
C GLN A 92 -6.03 -13.21 16.46
N LEU A 93 -7.15 -13.34 17.18
CA LEU A 93 -8.07 -12.23 17.46
C LEU A 93 -7.52 -11.22 18.47
N GLU A 94 -6.47 -11.59 19.20
CA GLU A 94 -5.78 -10.74 20.17
C GLU A 94 -4.32 -10.51 19.77
N MET A 95 -4.04 -10.33 18.48
CA MET A 95 -2.69 -10.04 17.98
C MET A 95 -2.11 -8.78 18.62
N HIS A 96 -2.94 -7.75 18.73
CA HIS A 96 -2.62 -6.57 19.51
C HIS A 96 -3.70 -6.38 20.57
N GLU A 97 -3.24 -6.34 21.82
CA GLU A 97 -4.07 -5.98 22.95
C GLU A 97 -4.65 -4.56 22.76
N LYS A 98 -5.76 -4.29 23.44
CA LYS A 98 -6.31 -2.93 23.52
C LYS A 98 -5.23 -1.97 23.98
N ASN A 99 -5.28 -0.74 23.49
CA ASN A 99 -4.34 0.30 23.87
C ASN A 99 -2.88 0.02 23.45
N LYS A 100 -2.64 -0.96 22.56
CA LYS A 100 -1.31 -1.18 22.00
C LYS A 100 -0.85 0.03 21.20
N VAL A 101 0.41 0.41 21.37
CA VAL A 101 1.08 1.39 20.52
C VAL A 101 2.24 0.74 19.82
N LEU A 102 2.30 0.91 18.51
CA LEU A 102 3.42 0.56 17.66
C LEU A 102 4.18 1.84 17.30
N THR A 103 5.49 1.84 17.49
CA THR A 103 6.35 3.01 17.23
C THR A 103 7.63 2.58 16.53
N ALA A 104 8.06 3.37 15.55
CA ALA A 104 9.35 3.19 14.88
C ALA A 104 9.99 4.56 14.59
N SER A 105 11.31 4.63 14.59
CA SER A 105 12.09 5.87 14.37
C SER A 105 13.34 5.63 13.53
N SER A 106 13.88 6.70 12.94
CA SER A 106 15.13 6.65 12.16
C SER A 106 16.39 6.42 13.01
N GLU A 107 16.30 6.60 14.33
CA GLU A 107 17.42 6.47 15.26
C GLU A 107 17.39 5.11 15.97
N ARG A 108 18.56 4.49 16.15
CA ARG A 108 18.72 3.21 16.84
C ARG A 108 18.26 3.30 18.29
N LEU A 109 17.49 2.30 18.74
CA LEU A 109 17.37 1.97 20.15
C LEU A 109 18.77 1.59 20.66
N SER A 110 19.41 2.52 21.38
CA SER A 110 20.62 2.21 22.12
C SER A 110 20.27 1.19 23.21
N THR A 111 20.84 -0.02 23.12
CA THR A 111 20.67 -1.10 24.12
C THR A 111 21.41 -0.80 25.44
N ARG A 112 22.01 0.38 25.59
CA ARG A 112 22.74 0.77 26.80
C ARG A 112 21.76 1.23 27.88
N PRO A 113 21.82 0.64 29.10
CA PRO A 113 21.02 1.11 30.23
C PRO A 113 21.30 2.59 30.52
N GLY A 114 20.25 3.41 30.58
CA GLY A 114 20.33 4.82 31.01
C GLY A 114 20.36 5.89 29.90
N GLN A 115 20.26 5.55 28.62
CA GLN A 115 20.06 6.54 27.55
C GLN A 115 18.57 6.79 27.23
N ASN A 116 18.27 7.99 26.74
CA ASN A 116 16.91 8.39 26.40
C ASN A 116 16.42 7.62 25.16
N LEU A 117 15.30 6.91 25.29
CA LEU A 117 14.56 6.34 24.16
C LEU A 117 14.18 7.44 23.15
N PRO A 118 14.29 7.19 21.82
CA PRO A 118 13.94 8.19 20.79
C PRO A 118 12.48 8.62 20.84
N ILE A 119 11.60 7.72 21.29
CA ILE A 119 10.18 7.96 21.54
C ILE A 119 9.87 7.53 22.96
N ARG A 120 9.34 8.44 23.77
CA ARG A 120 8.86 8.18 25.12
C ARG A 120 7.35 8.28 25.15
N ILE A 121 6.71 7.30 25.75
CA ILE A 121 5.26 7.19 25.83
C ILE A 121 4.83 7.33 27.28
N LYS A 122 3.88 8.22 27.55
CA LYS A 122 3.15 8.29 28.82
C LYS A 122 1.69 8.04 28.55
N PHE A 123 1.07 7.18 29.34
CA PHE A 123 -0.37 6.95 29.31
C PHE A 123 -1.00 7.41 30.62
N GLU A 124 -2.03 8.24 30.51
CA GLU A 124 -2.81 8.71 31.65
C GLU A 124 -4.29 8.38 31.42
N ALA A 125 -4.88 7.58 32.32
CA ALA A 125 -6.29 7.23 32.25
C ALA A 125 -7.16 8.50 32.22
N GLY A 126 -8.05 8.58 31.22
CA GLY A 126 -8.89 9.76 31.00
C GLY A 126 -8.22 10.94 30.27
N ARG A 127 -6.91 10.89 30.01
CA ARG A 127 -6.16 11.91 29.24
C ARG A 127 -5.55 11.38 27.94
N GLY A 128 -5.36 10.06 27.85
CA GLY A 128 -4.85 9.39 26.65
C GLY A 128 -3.32 9.25 26.69
N TYR A 129 -2.68 9.39 25.54
CA TYR A 129 -1.24 9.21 25.37
C TYR A 129 -0.53 10.53 25.11
N GLU A 130 0.65 10.65 25.69
CA GLU A 130 1.61 11.70 25.39
C GLU A 130 2.90 11.08 24.88
N PHE A 131 3.33 11.51 23.70
CA PHE A 131 4.53 11.05 23.01
C PHE A 131 5.56 12.17 23.01
N THR A 132 6.71 11.95 23.64
CA THR A 132 7.88 12.83 23.49
C THR A 132 8.86 12.19 22.52
N CYS A 133 9.08 12.81 21.38
CA CYS A 133 9.91 12.25 20.32
C CYS A 133 11.12 13.15 20.05
N SER A 134 12.34 12.61 20.19
CA SER A 134 13.58 13.30 19.83
C SER A 134 14.07 12.96 18.43
N ALA A 135 13.60 11.84 17.85
CA ALA A 135 14.07 11.39 16.56
C ALA A 135 13.71 12.33 15.41
N ALA A 136 14.60 12.43 14.42
CA ALA A 136 14.38 13.16 13.17
C ALA A 136 13.13 12.67 12.42
N GLN A 137 12.93 11.36 12.35
CA GLN A 137 11.75 10.72 11.77
C GLN A 137 11.13 9.75 12.77
N ALA A 138 9.80 9.76 12.85
CA ALA A 138 9.07 8.76 13.60
C ALA A 138 7.71 8.46 12.97
N ALA A 139 7.27 7.22 13.18
CA ALA A 139 5.94 6.76 12.89
C ALA A 139 5.33 6.16 14.17
N ILE A 140 4.07 6.49 14.42
CA ILE A 140 3.30 6.04 15.59
C ILE A 140 1.95 5.53 15.10
N LEU A 141 1.56 4.34 15.55
CA LEU A 141 0.24 3.76 15.35
C LEU A 141 -0.32 3.33 16.71
N VAL A 142 -1.38 3.99 17.15
CA VAL A 142 -2.15 3.67 18.34
C VAL A 142 -3.33 2.79 17.93
N LEU A 143 -3.56 1.71 18.66
CA LEU A 143 -4.65 0.75 18.46
C LEU A 143 -5.53 0.72 19.72
N PRO A 144 -6.46 1.68 19.89
CA PRO A 144 -7.26 1.79 21.10
C PRO A 144 -8.04 0.51 21.40
N ASP A 145 -8.64 -0.09 20.37
CA ASP A 145 -9.46 -1.30 20.48
C ASP A 145 -8.67 -2.58 20.18
N GLY A 146 -7.34 -2.49 19.99
CA GLY A 146 -6.49 -3.61 19.60
C GLY A 146 -6.59 -3.94 18.12
N ALA A 147 -6.05 -5.09 17.73
CA ALA A 147 -6.12 -5.59 16.36
C ALA A 147 -6.11 -7.12 16.30
N GLU A 148 -6.73 -7.61 15.24
CA GLU A 148 -6.86 -9.02 14.90
C GLU A 148 -5.94 -9.35 13.71
N ARG A 149 -5.40 -10.56 13.68
CA ARG A 149 -4.54 -11.08 12.62
C ARG A 149 -5.15 -12.31 11.97
N TYR A 150 -5.03 -12.36 10.65
CA TYR A 150 -5.51 -13.44 9.80
C TYR A 150 -4.42 -13.82 8.81
N ASP A 151 -3.98 -15.06 8.81
CA ASP A 151 -2.92 -15.54 7.93
C ASP A 151 -3.31 -16.85 7.25
N SER A 152 -2.93 -17.02 5.99
CA SER A 152 -3.07 -18.28 5.27
C SER A 152 -2.21 -19.34 5.94
N ALA A 153 -2.80 -20.52 6.22
CA ALA A 153 -2.03 -21.69 6.66
C ALA A 153 -1.18 -22.29 5.52
N PHE A 154 -1.52 -21.96 4.26
CA PHE A 154 -0.90 -22.53 3.06
C PHE A 154 -0.45 -21.45 2.07
N PRO A 155 0.43 -20.51 2.46
CA PRO A 155 0.86 -19.40 1.60
C PRO A 155 1.59 -19.89 0.34
N HIS A 156 2.22 -21.07 0.38
CA HIS A 156 2.88 -21.68 -0.78
C HIS A 156 1.91 -22.09 -1.90
N LEU A 157 0.64 -22.40 -1.59
CA LEU A 157 -0.37 -22.68 -2.63
C LEU A 157 -0.75 -21.39 -3.35
N LEU A 158 -0.89 -20.28 -2.60
CA LEU A 158 -1.09 -18.95 -3.15
C LEU A 158 0.14 -18.48 -3.97
N GLU A 159 1.36 -18.81 -3.53
CA GLU A 159 2.62 -18.56 -4.25
C GLU A 159 2.62 -19.25 -5.63
N ALA A 160 2.36 -20.56 -5.65
CA ALA A 160 2.33 -21.34 -6.88
C ALA A 160 1.23 -20.86 -7.83
N TYR A 161 0.05 -20.54 -7.29
CA TYR A 161 -1.07 -20.02 -8.06
C TYR A 161 -0.77 -18.63 -8.64
N ALA A 162 -0.15 -17.73 -7.87
CA ALA A 162 0.31 -16.44 -8.37
C ALA A 162 1.34 -16.58 -9.49
N ALA A 163 2.33 -17.46 -9.29
CA ALA A 163 3.38 -17.71 -10.28
C ALA A 163 2.81 -18.19 -11.62
N ALA A 164 1.82 -19.09 -11.56
CA ALA A 164 1.18 -19.65 -12.75
C ALA A 164 0.34 -18.63 -13.53
N ASN A 165 -0.24 -17.63 -12.85
CA ASN A 165 -1.21 -16.71 -13.44
C ASN A 165 -0.70 -15.27 -13.62
N ALA A 166 0.50 -14.92 -13.12
CA ALA A 166 1.00 -13.54 -13.10
C ALA A 166 0.92 -12.83 -14.46
N HIS A 167 1.32 -13.50 -15.54
CA HIS A 167 1.27 -12.93 -16.89
C HIS A 167 -0.16 -12.73 -17.40
N SER A 168 -1.06 -13.71 -17.19
CA SER A 168 -2.45 -13.61 -17.63
C SER A 168 -3.18 -12.49 -16.88
N TRP A 169 -2.90 -12.31 -15.59
CA TRP A 169 -3.41 -11.21 -14.78
C TRP A 169 -2.96 -9.85 -15.32
N TYR A 170 -1.65 -9.64 -15.49
CA TYR A 170 -1.15 -8.37 -16.04
C TYR A 170 -1.74 -8.09 -17.43
N LYS A 171 -1.81 -9.11 -18.29
CA LYS A 171 -2.39 -8.99 -19.64
C LYS A 171 -3.87 -8.61 -19.62
N TYR A 172 -4.64 -9.25 -18.75
CA TYR A 172 -6.08 -9.02 -18.65
C TYR A 172 -6.39 -7.65 -18.04
N LEU A 173 -5.79 -7.34 -16.88
CA LEU A 173 -6.06 -6.13 -16.10
C LEU A 173 -5.59 -4.86 -16.81
N ASN A 174 -4.48 -4.92 -17.53
CA ASN A 174 -3.98 -3.78 -18.32
C ASN A 174 -4.47 -3.80 -19.77
N GLY A 175 -5.20 -4.84 -20.17
CA GLY A 175 -5.73 -5.00 -21.51
C GLY A 175 -6.90 -4.04 -21.80
N PRO A 176 -7.37 -4.01 -23.06
CA PRO A 176 -8.39 -3.06 -23.53
C PRO A 176 -9.72 -3.11 -22.78
N ALA A 177 -10.06 -4.25 -22.18
CA ALA A 177 -11.31 -4.44 -21.45
C ALA A 177 -11.28 -3.80 -20.05
N GLN A 178 -10.14 -3.83 -19.36
CA GLN A 178 -10.02 -3.42 -17.95
C GLN A 178 -9.29 -2.08 -17.78
N GLN A 179 -8.30 -1.80 -18.64
CA GLN A 179 -7.58 -0.51 -18.73
C GLN A 179 -7.03 0.01 -17.39
N ARG A 180 -6.67 -0.88 -16.46
CA ARG A 180 -6.24 -0.51 -15.10
C ARG A 180 -4.88 0.18 -15.03
N GLN A 181 -4.01 -0.03 -16.02
CA GLN A 181 -2.66 0.55 -16.10
C GLN A 181 -1.80 0.25 -14.85
N ILE A 182 -1.96 -0.93 -14.26
CA ILE A 182 -1.23 -1.40 -13.08
C ILE A 182 0.24 -1.52 -13.44
N ARG A 183 1.08 -0.78 -12.70
CA ARG A 183 2.53 -0.83 -12.85
C ARG A 183 3.08 -2.21 -12.48
N ASN A 184 4.13 -2.62 -13.18
CA ASN A 184 4.82 -3.86 -12.87
C ASN A 184 5.35 -3.84 -11.42
N GLY A 185 5.15 -4.91 -10.66
CA GLY A 185 5.47 -5.02 -9.24
C GLY A 185 4.37 -4.55 -8.28
N MET A 186 3.37 -3.79 -8.75
CA MET A 186 2.31 -3.28 -7.86
C MET A 186 1.16 -4.26 -7.66
N LEU A 187 1.04 -5.30 -8.50
CA LEU A 187 0.03 -6.34 -8.31
C LEU A 187 0.40 -7.15 -7.05
N TYR A 188 -0.59 -7.39 -6.20
CA TYR A 188 -0.39 -7.90 -4.86
C TYR A 188 -1.44 -8.96 -4.53
N LEU A 189 -0.98 -10.16 -4.15
CA LEU A 189 -1.83 -11.23 -3.67
C LEU A 189 -1.76 -11.35 -2.16
N VAL A 190 -2.88 -11.09 -1.48
CA VAL A 190 -2.98 -11.13 -0.02
C VAL A 190 -2.95 -12.57 0.48
N THR A 191 -1.99 -12.87 1.35
CA THR A 191 -1.88 -14.12 2.10
C THR A 191 -2.21 -13.94 3.57
N GLY A 192 -2.20 -12.70 4.08
CA GLY A 192 -2.54 -12.38 5.45
C GLY A 192 -2.74 -10.88 5.65
N PHE A 193 -3.33 -10.50 6.78
CA PHE A 193 -3.59 -9.10 7.11
C PHE A 193 -3.86 -8.89 8.60
N ASP A 194 -3.61 -7.66 9.07
CA ASP A 194 -4.04 -7.21 10.40
C ASP A 194 -5.13 -6.16 10.24
N LYS A 195 -6.19 -6.29 11.02
CA LYS A 195 -7.30 -5.34 11.03
C LYS A 195 -7.62 -4.83 12.42
N CYS A 196 -8.12 -3.60 12.49
CA CYS A 196 -8.61 -3.04 13.73
C CYS A 196 -9.97 -2.31 13.55
N PRO A 197 -10.73 -2.15 14.63
CA PRO A 197 -11.94 -1.31 14.63
C PRO A 197 -11.63 0.20 14.68
N SER A 198 -10.48 0.56 15.27
CA SER A 198 -10.05 1.94 15.45
C SER A 198 -8.53 2.03 15.42
N TRP A 199 -8.04 3.19 14.99
CA TRP A 199 -6.62 3.48 14.93
C TRP A 199 -6.35 4.98 15.01
N GLY A 200 -5.18 5.33 15.52
CA GLY A 200 -4.63 6.68 15.46
C GLY A 200 -3.22 6.62 14.92
N ARG A 201 -2.93 7.31 13.83
CA ARG A 201 -1.59 7.37 13.24
C ARG A 201 -1.02 8.78 13.32
N ALA A 202 0.26 8.88 13.63
CA ALA A 202 1.05 10.08 13.39
C ALA A 202 2.37 9.70 12.70
N CYS A 203 2.84 10.55 11.80
CA CYS A 203 4.12 10.39 11.13
C CYS A 203 4.73 11.75 10.81
N TYR A 204 6.04 11.85 10.90
CA TYR A 204 6.76 13.08 10.53
C TYR A 204 8.20 12.77 10.11
N SER A 205 8.80 13.72 9.41
CA SER A 205 10.23 13.76 9.12
C SER A 205 10.73 15.20 9.18
N ARG A 206 11.78 15.42 9.96
CA ARG A 206 12.33 16.73 10.29
C ARG A 206 13.87 16.68 10.22
N PRO A 207 14.54 17.84 10.12
CA PRO A 207 16.01 17.89 10.22
C PRO A 207 16.50 17.26 11.53
N SER A 208 17.65 16.57 11.50
CA SER A 208 18.18 15.83 12.65
C SER A 208 18.48 16.69 13.88
N ASP A 209 18.76 17.98 13.69
CA ASP A 209 19.04 18.93 14.78
C ASP A 209 17.77 19.57 15.37
N SER A 210 16.58 19.07 15.00
CA SER A 210 15.30 19.61 15.49
C SER A 210 15.08 19.28 16.96
N PRO A 211 14.47 20.19 17.75
CA PRO A 211 14.12 19.89 19.14
C PRO A 211 13.09 18.76 19.22
N SER A 212 13.06 18.12 20.40
CA SER A 212 12.06 17.12 20.72
C SER A 212 10.64 17.70 20.61
N ILE A 213 9.70 16.89 20.16
CA ILE A 213 8.29 17.28 20.03
C ILE A 213 7.40 16.48 20.95
N LEU A 214 6.25 17.09 21.23
CA LEU A 214 5.17 16.50 21.99
C LEU A 214 3.99 16.25 21.05
N LEU A 215 3.50 15.02 21.01
CA LEU A 215 2.25 14.65 20.37
C LEU A 215 1.32 14.10 21.44
N LYS A 216 0.04 14.47 21.40
CA LYS A 216 -0.96 13.91 22.30
C LYS A 216 -2.05 13.23 21.51
N PHE A 217 -2.40 12.02 21.93
CA PHE A 217 -3.50 11.27 21.36
C PHE A 217 -4.55 11.06 22.44
N SER A 218 -5.74 11.59 22.22
CA SER A 218 -6.83 11.59 23.21
C SER A 218 -8.09 10.95 22.65
N ALA A 219 -8.87 10.37 23.56
CA ALA A 219 -10.19 9.84 23.28
C ALA A 219 -11.23 10.75 23.93
N THR A 220 -12.29 11.09 23.19
CA THR A 220 -13.39 11.93 23.65
C THR A 220 -14.73 11.26 23.35
N GLY A 221 -15.70 11.38 24.26
CA GLY A 221 -17.01 10.73 24.14
C GLY A 221 -17.18 9.56 25.11
N LEU A 222 -18.38 8.96 25.10
CA LEU A 222 -18.71 7.75 25.85
C LEU A 222 -18.92 6.60 24.88
N ASP A 223 -18.50 5.39 25.27
CA ASP A 223 -18.73 4.09 24.63
C ASP A 223 -19.01 4.18 23.12
N SER A 224 -20.27 4.34 22.72
CA SER A 224 -20.72 4.31 21.34
C SER A 224 -20.37 5.51 20.46
N SER A 225 -19.88 6.60 21.04
CA SER A 225 -19.50 7.83 20.34
C SER A 225 -18.02 8.17 20.51
N MET A 226 -17.18 7.20 20.89
CA MET A 226 -15.76 7.44 21.13
C MET A 226 -15.08 7.97 19.86
N ARG A 227 -14.49 9.16 19.97
CA ARG A 227 -13.71 9.82 18.91
C ARG A 227 -12.28 9.98 19.37
N TYR A 228 -11.37 9.61 18.50
CA TYR A 228 -9.94 9.74 18.72
C TYR A 228 -9.40 10.96 18.00
N SER A 229 -8.51 11.71 18.62
CA SER A 229 -7.92 12.91 18.02
C SER A 229 -6.47 13.12 18.43
N TRP A 230 -5.74 13.79 17.55
CA TRP A 230 -4.34 14.16 17.73
C TRP A 230 -4.23 15.65 18.00
N ASP A 231 -3.48 16.01 19.04
CA ASP A 231 -2.96 17.35 19.28
C ASP A 231 -1.46 17.33 18.95
N VAL A 232 -1.12 17.97 17.83
CA VAL A 232 0.21 17.94 17.20
C VAL A 232 0.61 19.33 16.73
N GLN A 233 1.92 19.57 16.65
CA GLN A 233 2.47 20.80 16.08
C GLN A 233 2.18 20.91 14.57
N GLN A 234 2.31 22.12 14.03
CA GLN A 234 2.26 22.35 12.58
C GLN A 234 3.32 21.48 11.87
N ASP A 235 2.99 20.98 10.68
CA ASP A 235 3.81 20.09 9.84
C ASP A 235 3.93 18.61 10.27
N ILE A 236 3.16 18.16 11.26
CA ILE A 236 3.04 16.73 11.59
C ILE A 236 1.77 16.18 10.93
N TYR A 237 1.92 15.10 10.15
CA TYR A 237 0.76 14.40 9.62
C TYR A 237 0.18 13.47 10.70
N ALA A 238 -1.09 13.66 11.03
CA ALA A 238 -1.80 12.80 11.95
C ALA A 238 -3.24 12.56 11.48
N GLN A 239 -3.72 11.33 11.68
CA GLN A 239 -5.06 10.91 11.33
C GLN A 239 -5.56 9.89 12.35
N SER A 240 -6.87 9.81 12.51
CA SER A 240 -7.52 8.83 13.36
C SER A 240 -8.80 8.33 12.71
N TYR A 241 -9.16 7.10 13.06
CA TYR A 241 -10.41 6.46 12.65
C TYR A 241 -11.02 5.73 13.85
N SER A 242 -12.35 5.72 13.89
CA SER A 242 -13.15 4.92 14.81
C SER A 242 -14.39 4.42 14.08
N ALA A 243 -14.66 3.11 14.12
CA ALA A 243 -15.89 2.53 13.59
C ALA A 243 -17.16 3.02 14.35
N GLY A 244 -16.98 3.72 15.48
CA GLY A 244 -18.03 4.22 16.35
C GLY A 244 -18.36 3.20 17.44
N ALA A 245 -19.57 2.63 17.40
CA ALA A 245 -20.07 1.77 18.46
C ALA A 245 -19.18 0.55 18.76
N PRO A 246 -18.97 0.20 20.04
CA PRO A 246 -18.29 -1.03 20.45
C PRO A 246 -18.89 -2.26 19.79
N GLY A 247 -18.05 -3.21 19.37
CA GLY A 247 -18.49 -4.49 18.81
C GLY A 247 -18.77 -4.49 17.30
N LYS A 248 -18.49 -3.39 16.58
CA LYS A 248 -18.40 -3.46 15.11
C LYS A 248 -17.19 -4.29 14.68
N PRO A 249 -17.32 -5.11 13.63
CA PRO A 249 -16.22 -5.93 13.15
C PRO A 249 -15.04 -5.06 12.71
N ALA A 250 -13.82 -5.55 12.96
CA ALA A 250 -12.61 -4.91 12.48
C ALA A 250 -12.61 -4.88 10.95
N SER A 251 -12.65 -3.68 10.37
CA SER A 251 -12.76 -3.49 8.91
C SER A 251 -11.63 -2.67 8.31
N GLN A 252 -10.77 -2.06 9.15
CA GLN A 252 -9.65 -1.23 8.71
C GLN A 252 -8.39 -2.08 8.66
N THR A 253 -7.86 -2.32 7.47
CA THR A 253 -6.64 -3.11 7.30
C THR A 253 -5.43 -2.23 7.52
N ILE A 254 -4.65 -2.50 8.56
CA ILE A 254 -3.47 -1.70 8.95
C ILE A 254 -2.16 -2.29 8.43
N PHE A 255 -2.09 -3.61 8.28
CA PHE A 255 -0.96 -4.31 7.69
C PHE A 255 -1.45 -5.39 6.71
N LEU A 256 -0.74 -5.54 5.59
CA LEU A 256 -0.93 -6.63 4.63
C LEU A 256 0.26 -7.56 4.65
N ARG A 257 0.03 -8.84 4.40
CA ARG A 257 1.07 -9.83 4.09
C ARG A 257 0.66 -10.54 2.82
N GLY A 258 1.63 -10.74 1.94
CA GLY A 258 1.31 -11.16 0.59
C GLY A 258 2.50 -11.08 -0.35
N TYR A 259 2.24 -11.53 -1.57
CA TYR A 259 3.21 -11.57 -2.65
C TYR A 259 3.06 -10.32 -3.52
N SER A 260 4.13 -9.54 -3.63
CA SER A 260 4.26 -8.59 -4.74
C SER A 260 4.69 -9.34 -5.99
N ILE A 261 4.03 -9.04 -7.11
CA ILE A 261 4.14 -9.79 -8.35
C ILE A 261 4.74 -8.90 -9.43
N SER A 262 5.88 -9.32 -10.00
CA SER A 262 6.46 -8.69 -11.18
C SER A 262 6.62 -9.70 -12.30
N VAL A 263 6.43 -9.24 -13.53
CA VAL A 263 6.64 -10.04 -14.74
C VAL A 263 7.72 -9.41 -15.61
N ARG A 264 8.46 -10.22 -16.36
CA ARG A 264 9.33 -9.70 -17.41
C ARG A 264 8.43 -9.04 -18.47
N PRO A 265 8.73 -7.79 -18.91
CA PRO A 265 7.96 -7.17 -19.98
C PRO A 265 8.03 -8.04 -21.23
N ASP A 266 6.88 -8.50 -21.70
CA ASP A 266 6.81 -9.18 -22.98
C ASP A 266 6.83 -8.12 -24.10
N PRO A 267 7.69 -8.26 -25.12
CA PRO A 267 7.77 -7.34 -26.27
C PRO A 267 6.42 -7.08 -26.95
N SER A 268 5.46 -7.99 -26.86
CA SER A 268 4.10 -7.81 -27.39
C SER A 268 3.31 -6.68 -26.69
N PHE A 269 3.78 -6.16 -25.55
CA PHE A 269 3.17 -5.09 -24.77
C PHE A 269 3.72 -3.68 -25.07
N GLN A 270 4.55 -3.51 -26.10
CA GLN A 270 5.20 -2.24 -26.45
C GLN A 270 4.24 -1.05 -26.74
N GLY A 271 2.92 -1.28 -26.83
CA GLY A 271 1.91 -0.23 -26.94
C GLY A 271 1.31 0.30 -25.62
N LEU A 272 1.63 -0.31 -24.47
CA LEU A 272 1.00 0.01 -23.16
C LEU A 272 1.98 0.58 -22.12
N ILE A 273 3.27 0.70 -22.43
CA ILE A 273 4.27 1.32 -21.55
C ILE A 273 4.39 2.80 -21.92
N ILE A 274 3.52 3.64 -21.36
CA ILE A 274 3.79 5.08 -21.26
C ILE A 274 4.45 5.34 -19.91
N GLY A 275 5.72 5.74 -19.97
CA GLY A 275 6.50 6.13 -18.81
C GLY A 275 6.00 7.44 -18.17
N SER A 276 6.38 7.60 -16.90
CA SER A 276 6.64 8.88 -16.21
C SER A 276 5.80 10.09 -16.67
N VAL A 277 4.68 10.34 -15.99
CA VAL A 277 4.04 11.65 -16.06
C VAL A 277 4.85 12.65 -15.24
N THR A 278 5.70 13.43 -15.91
CA THR A 278 6.13 14.72 -15.39
C THR A 278 4.92 15.65 -15.47
N SER A 279 4.33 16.01 -14.32
CA SER A 279 3.27 17.02 -14.25
C SER A 279 3.77 18.34 -14.83
N SER A 280 3.47 18.62 -16.10
CA SER A 280 3.57 19.98 -16.63
C SER A 280 2.35 20.76 -16.14
N ARG A 281 2.57 21.62 -15.14
CA ARG A 281 1.60 22.64 -14.75
C ARG A 281 1.30 23.49 -15.98
N ARG A 282 0.10 23.39 -16.54
CA ARG A 282 -0.44 24.46 -17.40
C ARG A 282 -0.65 25.69 -16.52
N SER A 283 0.22 26.67 -16.71
CA SER A 283 0.02 28.03 -16.22
C SER A 283 -1.25 28.60 -16.88
N ILE A 284 -2.25 28.88 -16.05
CA ILE A 284 -3.39 29.70 -16.45
C ILE A 284 -2.88 31.14 -16.61
N PRO A 285 -2.94 31.77 -17.79
CA PRO A 285 -2.54 33.16 -17.92
C PRO A 285 -3.55 34.03 -17.19
N LYS A 286 -3.04 34.87 -16.28
CA LYS A 286 -3.79 35.96 -15.66
C LYS A 286 -4.26 36.92 -16.76
N SER A 287 -5.57 36.97 -17.02
CA SER A 287 -6.19 38.08 -17.74
C SER A 287 -6.86 39.04 -16.76
N SER A 288 -6.92 40.28 -17.20
CA SER A 288 -6.90 41.48 -16.38
C SER A 288 -8.30 41.94 -15.94
N LYS A 289 -8.30 42.67 -14.82
CA LYS A 289 -9.42 43.42 -14.25
C LYS A 289 -10.17 44.21 -15.33
N ARG A 290 -11.47 43.95 -15.52
CA ARG A 290 -12.42 44.95 -16.01
C ARG A 290 -13.76 44.87 -15.25
N ARG A 291 -13.84 45.74 -14.24
CA ARG A 291 -14.92 46.67 -13.91
C ARG A 291 -16.35 46.19 -14.24
N ARG A 292 -17.06 45.74 -13.20
CA ARG A 292 -18.54 45.69 -13.16
C ARG A 292 -19.09 47.11 -13.16
N GLN A 293 -19.91 47.44 -14.15
CA GLN A 293 -20.92 48.50 -14.08
C GLN A 293 -22.28 47.91 -14.46
N SER A 294 -23.27 48.34 -13.70
CA SER A 294 -24.67 47.93 -13.61
C SER A 294 -25.56 48.51 -14.71
N ILE A 295 -26.84 48.09 -14.69
CA ILE A 295 -28.05 48.59 -15.40
C ILE A 295 -28.32 47.82 -16.71
N GLY A 296 -29.51 47.34 -17.06
CA GLY A 296 -30.87 47.46 -16.52
C GLY A 296 -31.85 46.61 -17.37
N TYR A 297 -33.11 46.56 -16.94
CA TYR A 297 -34.26 45.73 -17.35
C TYR A 297 -34.74 45.74 -18.82
N ARG A 298 -35.66 44.78 -19.10
CA ARG A 298 -36.68 44.61 -20.18
C ARG A 298 -36.21 43.87 -21.45
N GLY A 299 -36.92 42.89 -22.02
CA GLY A 299 -38.22 42.26 -21.74
C GLY A 299 -38.76 41.61 -23.03
N GLY A 300 -39.43 40.46 -22.91
CA GLY A 300 -40.36 39.87 -23.91
C GLY A 300 -39.73 39.09 -25.08
N VAL A 301 -40.40 38.17 -25.79
CA VAL A 301 -41.67 37.41 -25.73
C VAL A 301 -41.53 36.36 -26.87
N ASN A 302 -41.94 35.11 -26.65
CA ASN A 302 -42.30 34.01 -27.61
C ASN A 302 -41.28 33.63 -28.73
N ASP A 303 -41.13 32.39 -29.24
CA ASP A 303 -42.07 31.32 -29.62
C ASP A 303 -41.40 29.93 -29.57
N LYS A 304 -42.22 28.86 -29.49
CA LYS A 304 -41.86 27.44 -29.71
C LYS A 304 -41.93 27.10 -31.23
N PRO A 305 -41.82 25.83 -31.66
CA PRO A 305 -40.71 24.88 -31.64
C PRO A 305 -40.41 24.36 -33.08
N ASN A 306 -39.67 23.25 -33.18
CA ASN A 306 -39.64 22.23 -34.24
C ASN A 306 -38.45 22.15 -35.24
N ILE A 307 -37.85 20.95 -35.19
CA ILE A 307 -37.59 20.03 -36.31
C ILE A 307 -36.26 20.12 -37.08
N ASP A 308 -35.61 18.95 -37.02
CA ASP A 308 -34.78 18.23 -37.99
C ASP A 308 -33.34 18.62 -38.33
N SER A 309 -32.53 17.58 -38.11
CA SER A 309 -31.71 16.89 -39.12
C SER A 309 -30.27 17.33 -39.36
N SER A 310 -29.53 16.27 -39.69
CA SER A 310 -28.25 16.23 -40.40
C SER A 310 -26.99 16.35 -39.54
N PHE A 311 -26.42 15.17 -39.29
CA PHE A 311 -25.04 14.82 -39.61
C PHE A 311 -24.21 15.94 -40.25
N ASP A 312 -23.02 16.20 -39.69
CA ASP A 312 -21.79 16.20 -40.46
C ASP A 312 -20.55 16.09 -39.53
N ILE A 313 -19.81 14.99 -39.74
CA ILE A 313 -18.42 14.84 -39.34
C ILE A 313 -17.57 15.47 -40.46
N PRO A 314 -16.51 16.21 -40.11
CA PRO A 314 -15.33 16.23 -40.96
C PRO A 314 -14.09 15.76 -40.18
N TYR A 315 -13.55 14.64 -40.66
CA TYR A 315 -12.14 14.29 -40.52
C TYR A 315 -11.29 15.35 -41.23
N SER A 316 -10.24 15.82 -40.57
CA SER A 316 -8.84 15.71 -41.02
C SER A 316 -7.99 16.76 -40.32
N HIS A 317 -6.85 16.34 -39.77
CA HIS A 317 -5.54 16.92 -40.12
C HIS A 317 -4.44 16.03 -39.53
N VAL A 318 -3.77 15.32 -40.43
CA VAL A 318 -2.46 14.70 -40.24
C VAL A 318 -1.42 15.82 -40.07
N ASN A 319 -0.55 15.74 -39.07
CA ASN A 319 0.82 16.23 -39.28
C ASN A 319 1.89 15.63 -38.34
N ARG A 320 2.87 15.02 -39.01
CA ARG A 320 4.32 15.07 -38.79
C ARG A 320 4.92 14.56 -37.48
N GLN A 321 5.49 13.37 -37.61
CA GLN A 321 6.66 12.92 -36.86
C GLN A 321 7.81 13.93 -36.99
N THR A 322 8.34 14.37 -35.85
CA THR A 322 9.69 14.92 -35.75
C THR A 322 10.53 13.98 -34.90
N ASN A 323 11.44 13.26 -35.57
CA ASN A 323 12.49 12.48 -34.92
C ASN A 323 13.34 13.39 -34.05
N THR A 324 13.24 13.24 -32.74
CA THR A 324 14.24 13.73 -31.79
C THR A 324 14.77 12.53 -31.03
N SER A 325 16.07 12.27 -31.14
CA SER A 325 16.75 11.21 -30.41
C SER A 325 16.73 11.52 -28.92
N VAL A 326 15.82 10.90 -28.18
CA VAL A 326 15.76 10.98 -26.73
C VAL A 326 16.89 10.13 -26.16
N LYS A 327 17.87 10.76 -25.52
CA LYS A 327 18.86 10.07 -24.69
C LYS A 327 18.13 9.45 -23.50
N ILE A 328 18.09 8.12 -23.45
CA ILE A 328 17.51 7.33 -22.37
C ILE A 328 18.45 7.44 -21.15
N SER A 329 17.96 8.03 -20.06
CA SER A 329 18.62 8.00 -18.76
C SER A 329 18.29 6.67 -18.06
N SER A 330 19.31 5.94 -17.64
CA SER A 330 19.28 4.55 -17.19
C SER A 330 18.83 4.32 -15.75
N LYS A 331 18.01 5.19 -15.14
CA LYS A 331 17.51 4.99 -13.76
C LYS A 331 16.02 5.33 -13.60
N PRO A 332 15.10 4.40 -13.89
CA PRO A 332 13.66 4.62 -13.69
C PRO A 332 13.11 4.27 -12.28
N TYR A 333 13.93 3.75 -11.36
CA TYR A 333 13.41 3.05 -10.16
C TYR A 333 13.30 3.85 -8.86
N GLU A 334 13.92 5.03 -8.75
CA GLU A 334 14.05 5.71 -7.45
C GLU A 334 12.84 6.59 -7.05
N VAL A 335 12.02 7.07 -8.00
CA VAL A 335 11.12 8.18 -7.66
C VAL A 335 9.84 7.73 -6.95
N ASN A 336 9.29 6.54 -7.23
CA ASN A 336 7.98 6.11 -6.72
C ASN A 336 7.93 4.64 -6.24
N THR A 337 9.02 4.10 -5.66
CA THR A 337 8.96 2.77 -5.03
C THR A 337 8.29 2.88 -3.66
N ILE A 338 7.21 2.14 -3.46
CA ILE A 338 6.39 2.17 -2.24
C ILE A 338 6.47 0.84 -1.50
N ASN A 339 6.76 -0.27 -2.19
CA ASN A 339 6.98 -1.58 -1.57
C ASN A 339 8.41 -2.11 -1.88
N PRO A 340 9.24 -2.40 -0.87
CA PRO A 340 10.57 -3.00 -1.04
C PRO A 340 10.58 -4.34 -1.79
N SER A 341 9.50 -5.14 -1.70
CA SER A 341 9.33 -6.37 -2.48
C SER A 341 9.48 -6.13 -3.99
N VAL A 342 9.14 -4.93 -4.48
CA VAL A 342 9.31 -4.53 -5.90
C VAL A 342 10.78 -4.37 -6.27
N LEU A 343 11.62 -3.87 -5.36
CA LEU A 343 13.07 -3.76 -5.60
C LEU A 343 13.69 -5.16 -5.71
N VAL A 344 13.29 -6.08 -4.83
CA VAL A 344 13.76 -7.47 -4.85
C VAL A 344 13.32 -8.15 -6.15
N ASN A 345 12.05 -8.03 -6.53
CA ASN A 345 11.58 -8.57 -7.80
C ASN A 345 12.31 -7.98 -9.01
N SER A 346 12.62 -6.68 -9.00
CA SER A 346 13.35 -6.02 -10.09
C SER A 346 14.76 -6.57 -10.20
N TYR A 347 15.47 -6.71 -9.07
CA TYR A 347 16.77 -7.37 -9.01
C TYR A 347 16.70 -8.79 -9.60
N ILE A 348 15.68 -9.58 -9.24
CA ILE A 348 15.51 -10.94 -9.78
C ILE A 348 15.39 -10.90 -11.30
N LEU A 349 14.52 -10.06 -11.85
CA LEU A 349 14.30 -9.98 -13.30
C LEU A 349 15.52 -9.43 -14.08
N GLU A 350 16.34 -8.61 -13.44
CA GLU A 350 17.57 -8.05 -14.03
C GLU A 350 18.73 -9.06 -14.03
N HIS A 351 18.92 -9.81 -12.94
CA HIS A 351 20.07 -10.70 -12.76
C HIS A 351 19.82 -12.14 -13.21
N PHE A 352 18.57 -12.62 -13.17
CA PHE A 352 18.20 -13.97 -13.59
C PHE A 352 17.47 -13.91 -14.93
N THR A 353 18.23 -13.94 -16.03
CA THR A 353 17.71 -13.77 -17.40
C THR A 353 16.63 -14.77 -17.81
N SER A 354 16.63 -15.96 -17.20
CA SER A 354 15.60 -16.98 -17.44
C SER A 354 14.28 -16.69 -16.72
N ALA A 355 14.28 -15.82 -15.69
CA ALA A 355 13.10 -15.47 -14.92
C ALA A 355 12.09 -14.71 -15.78
N GLN A 356 10.85 -15.21 -15.83
CA GLN A 356 9.72 -14.54 -16.47
C GLN A 356 8.77 -13.95 -15.43
N VAL A 357 8.71 -14.54 -14.23
CA VAL A 357 7.95 -14.02 -13.09
C VAL A 357 8.89 -13.91 -11.90
N ALA A 358 8.76 -12.83 -11.14
CA ALA A 358 9.41 -12.65 -9.85
C ALA A 358 8.36 -12.38 -8.78
N LEU A 359 8.42 -13.15 -7.69
CA LEU A 359 7.55 -13.01 -6.54
C LEU A 359 8.39 -12.78 -5.28
N THR A 360 7.99 -11.82 -4.45
CA THR A 360 8.58 -11.62 -3.12
C THR A 360 7.46 -11.45 -2.12
N HIS A 361 7.48 -12.28 -1.07
CA HIS A 361 6.56 -12.15 0.05
C HIS A 361 7.10 -11.14 1.06
N ASP A 362 6.24 -10.23 1.53
CA ASP A 362 6.62 -9.19 2.48
C ASP A 362 7.22 -9.76 3.78
N GLY A 363 6.67 -10.87 4.26
CA GLY A 363 7.14 -11.55 5.47
C GLY A 363 8.54 -12.18 5.36
N HIS A 364 9.18 -12.17 4.18
CA HIS A 364 10.54 -12.71 4.01
C HIS A 364 11.66 -11.69 4.25
N TRP A 365 11.34 -10.40 4.28
CA TRP A 365 12.35 -9.35 4.48
C TRP A 365 11.94 -8.32 5.53
N MET A 366 10.64 -8.16 5.81
CA MET A 366 10.18 -7.27 6.86
C MET A 366 10.60 -7.77 8.23
N GLY A 367 10.97 -6.85 9.12
CA GLY A 367 11.57 -7.17 10.41
C GLY A 367 13.06 -7.58 10.36
N MET A 368 13.62 -7.88 9.17
CA MET A 368 15.06 -8.13 9.00
C MET A 368 15.86 -6.85 8.75
N VAL A 369 15.16 -5.75 8.46
CA VAL A 369 15.74 -4.43 8.23
C VAL A 369 16.20 -3.89 9.58
N GLU A 370 17.51 -3.78 9.79
CA GLU A 370 18.05 -3.18 11.01
C GLU A 370 17.52 -1.74 11.19
N GLU A 371 17.34 -1.31 12.43
CA GLU A 371 16.97 0.07 12.73
C GLU A 371 17.94 1.07 12.10
N GLY A 372 17.42 1.95 11.25
CA GLY A 372 18.17 2.94 10.48
C GLY A 372 18.46 2.53 9.02
N GLN A 373 18.24 1.27 8.63
CA GLN A 373 18.24 0.88 7.23
C GLN A 373 16.92 1.31 6.56
N ASN A 374 17.00 1.80 5.32
CA ASN A 374 15.84 2.16 4.53
C ASN A 374 15.54 1.02 3.54
N PRO A 375 14.46 0.25 3.72
CA PRO A 375 14.13 -0.85 2.81
C PRO A 375 13.59 -0.33 1.47
N LEU A 376 13.25 0.95 1.36
CA LEU A 376 12.90 1.60 0.10
C LEU A 376 14.14 2.12 -0.67
N ALA A 377 15.34 1.97 -0.12
CA ALA A 377 16.57 2.36 -0.81
C ALA A 377 16.87 1.41 -1.98
N ALA A 378 17.33 1.94 -3.11
CA ALA A 378 17.62 1.15 -4.30
C ALA A 378 18.62 0.02 -4.06
N GLN A 379 19.60 0.21 -3.15
CA GLN A 379 20.56 -0.82 -2.79
C GLN A 379 20.04 -1.92 -1.84
N PHE A 380 18.78 -1.83 -1.37
CA PHE A 380 18.24 -2.79 -0.41
C PHE A 380 18.29 -4.22 -0.94
N ALA A 381 17.81 -4.44 -2.17
CA ALA A 381 17.75 -5.77 -2.75
C ALA A 381 19.14 -6.42 -2.92
N SER A 382 20.10 -5.67 -3.46
CA SER A 382 21.47 -6.17 -3.63
C SER A 382 22.11 -6.45 -2.27
N HIS A 383 21.97 -5.53 -1.30
CA HIS A 383 22.48 -5.72 0.05
C HIS A 383 21.89 -6.96 0.72
N ALA A 384 20.57 -7.14 0.66
CA ALA A 384 19.89 -8.27 1.30
C ALA A 384 20.31 -9.62 0.69
N ILE A 385 20.52 -9.68 -0.63
CA ILE A 385 20.92 -10.92 -1.31
C ILE A 385 22.41 -11.19 -1.10
N GLU A 386 23.28 -10.19 -1.25
CA GLU A 386 24.74 -10.33 -1.09
C GLU A 386 25.16 -10.70 0.34
N ASN A 387 24.40 -10.24 1.34
CA ASN A 387 24.63 -10.57 2.76
C ASN A 387 23.85 -11.80 3.22
N ASN A 388 23.30 -12.60 2.29
CA ASN A 388 22.53 -13.81 2.58
C ASN A 388 21.33 -13.59 3.53
N LEU A 389 20.74 -12.39 3.54
CA LEU A 389 19.47 -12.14 4.23
C LEU A 389 18.31 -12.73 3.41
N LEU A 390 18.37 -12.56 2.09
CA LEU A 390 17.42 -13.16 1.14
C LEU A 390 18.13 -14.18 0.26
N SER A 391 17.52 -15.34 0.12
CA SER A 391 17.86 -16.35 -0.88
C SER A 391 16.94 -16.24 -2.08
N VAL A 392 17.48 -16.38 -3.29
CA VAL A 392 16.71 -16.36 -4.53
C VAL A 392 16.75 -17.73 -5.17
N SER A 393 15.59 -18.27 -5.53
CA SER A 393 15.47 -19.60 -6.12
C SER A 393 14.39 -19.66 -7.20
N LYS A 394 14.54 -20.61 -8.13
CA LYS A 394 13.51 -20.92 -9.11
C LYS A 394 12.39 -21.71 -8.43
N LEU A 395 11.15 -21.31 -8.65
CA LEU A 395 9.98 -22.06 -8.22
C LEU A 395 9.71 -23.20 -9.20
N ASP A 396 9.48 -24.41 -8.67
CA ASP A 396 9.16 -25.59 -9.47
C ASP A 396 7.67 -25.60 -9.86
N VAL A 397 7.31 -24.68 -10.75
CA VAL A 397 5.96 -24.57 -11.32
C VAL A 397 5.98 -24.81 -12.84
N PRO A 398 5.07 -25.63 -13.40
CA PRO A 398 5.14 -26.02 -14.81
C PRO A 398 4.94 -24.88 -15.81
N THR A 399 4.21 -23.85 -15.41
CA THR A 399 3.60 -22.88 -16.35
C THR A 399 4.43 -21.60 -16.54
N ALA A 400 5.43 -21.35 -15.69
CA ALA A 400 6.28 -20.17 -15.81
C ALA A 400 7.68 -20.42 -15.23
N ASN A 401 8.72 -19.82 -15.82
CA ASN A 401 10.00 -19.67 -15.15
C ASN A 401 9.86 -18.60 -14.06
N ALA A 402 9.20 -18.98 -12.97
CA ALA A 402 8.99 -18.12 -11.81
C ALA A 402 10.16 -18.25 -10.84
N TRP A 403 10.53 -17.12 -10.24
CA TRP A 403 11.60 -17.02 -9.27
C TRP A 403 11.08 -16.30 -8.02
N VAL A 404 11.54 -16.75 -6.87
CA VAL A 404 11.08 -16.30 -5.56
C VAL A 404 12.26 -15.87 -4.70
N ALA A 405 12.08 -14.81 -3.92
CA ALA A 405 12.99 -14.46 -2.83
C ALA A 405 12.40 -14.91 -1.49
N LYS A 406 13.20 -15.64 -0.70
CA LYS A 406 12.83 -16.16 0.63
C LYS A 406 13.88 -15.79 1.66
N GLY A 407 13.45 -15.41 2.87
CA GLY A 407 14.33 -15.13 4.00
C GLY A 407 15.15 -16.36 4.38
N THR A 408 16.42 -16.17 4.73
CA THR A 408 17.30 -17.28 5.17
C THR A 408 17.11 -17.60 6.65
N THR A 409 17.34 -18.85 7.03
CA THR A 409 17.09 -19.38 8.38
C THR A 409 17.94 -18.78 9.50
N LEU A 410 18.95 -17.96 9.18
CA LEU A 410 19.80 -17.29 10.17
C LEU A 410 19.03 -16.26 11.04
N ASN A 411 17.78 -15.90 10.69
CA ASN A 411 17.02 -14.85 11.35
C ASN A 411 15.65 -15.29 11.93
N PHE A 412 15.28 -16.58 11.90
CA PHE A 412 14.06 -17.06 12.57
C PHE A 412 14.29 -17.35 14.06
N GLU A 413 15.06 -16.51 14.76
CA GLU A 413 14.95 -16.49 16.23
C GLU A 413 13.62 -15.83 16.58
N THR A 414 12.64 -16.66 16.87
CA THR A 414 11.37 -16.27 17.50
C THR A 414 11.63 -15.26 18.62
N PRO A 415 10.90 -14.13 18.70
CA PRO A 415 11.00 -13.24 19.84
C PRO A 415 10.55 -14.01 21.08
N THR A 416 11.53 -14.41 21.89
CA THR A 416 11.29 -14.95 23.23
C THR A 416 10.41 -13.96 23.98
N PRO A 417 9.29 -14.37 24.59
CA PRO A 417 8.51 -13.48 25.43
C PRO A 417 9.42 -12.96 26.54
N LEU A 418 9.65 -11.64 26.57
CA LEU A 418 10.27 -10.98 27.71
C LEU A 418 9.37 -11.29 28.92
N ALA A 419 9.82 -12.20 29.76
CA ALA A 419 9.19 -12.48 31.04
C ALA A 419 9.12 -11.18 31.83
N LEU A 420 7.90 -10.72 32.10
CA LEU A 420 7.61 -9.65 33.05
C LEU A 420 8.17 -10.09 34.41
N GLN A 421 9.24 -9.44 34.87
CA GLN A 421 9.56 -9.44 36.29
C GLN A 421 8.68 -8.40 36.97
N HIS A 422 8.01 -8.87 38.03
CA HIS A 422 7.00 -8.21 38.84
C HIS A 422 7.37 -6.81 39.36
#